data_AF-A0A1H1LCM4-F1
#
_entry.id   AF-A0A1H1LCM4-F1
#
_cell.length_a   1.000
_cell.length_b   1.000
_cell.length_c   1.000
_cell.angle_alpha   90.00
_cell.angle_beta   90.00
_cell.angle_gamma   90.00
#
_symmetry.space_group_name_H-M   'P 1'
#
loop_
_entity.id
_entity.type
_entity.pdbx_description
1 polymer ?
#
loop_
_entity_poly.entity_id
_entity_poly.type
_entity_poly.pdbx_seq_one_letter_code
_entity_poly.pdbx_strand_id
1 'polypeptide(L)'
;MNTTSRQSGQGPAHTVGPAQTQSRNSHKRHTLALTLTFLGTLVVLGTYVAVLLTQPANLGTDLGHTTLWVILGYLAGGILLAAGTLPLIPRSIIALIPVAIAANIVIGHVIGNVTPIPLYLDSIGTVMIGVLAGPAAGAFTGIISNLIWGVTLSPSVIAFSSGAAFIGAAAGWAARLGAFRTPWFAVLTGAIAGIPAGALGAPVAAYVFGGGLGAGTGGVVAILQAAGLEMLNATLAQSLFSDIIDKALIFALAYVVVRTLPRRILDRYPFTDHSLSRRSRAPVGVG
;
A
#
# COMPACT_ATOMS: atom_id res chain seq x y z
N MET A 1 -65.97 30.17 41.19
CA MET A 1 -64.96 31.14 40.70
C MET A 1 -63.58 30.68 41.18
N ASN A 2 -62.58 30.70 40.29
CA ASN A 2 -61.13 30.44 40.47
C ASN A 2 -60.68 28.96 40.61
N THR A 3 -59.64 28.44 39.93
CA THR A 3 -58.79 28.90 38.81
C THR A 3 -57.88 27.74 38.37
N THR A 4 -57.78 27.52 37.05
CA THR A 4 -56.62 27.04 36.26
C THR A 4 -55.80 25.80 36.71
N SER A 5 -56.01 24.67 36.03
CA SER A 5 -55.00 23.62 35.85
C SER A 5 -54.10 23.96 34.66
N ARG A 6 -52.80 24.17 34.91
CA ARG A 6 -51.78 24.32 33.85
C ARG A 6 -51.42 22.95 33.27
N GLN A 7 -51.91 22.65 32.07
CA GLN A 7 -51.35 21.60 31.22
C GLN A 7 -50.06 22.13 30.58
N SER A 8 -48.91 21.78 31.15
CA SER A 8 -47.61 21.90 30.50
C SER A 8 -47.28 20.56 29.84
N GLY A 9 -47.87 20.32 28.67
CA GLY A 9 -47.50 19.21 27.80
C GLY A 9 -46.22 19.57 27.05
N GLN A 10 -45.06 19.36 27.68
CA GLN A 10 -43.79 19.28 26.97
C GLN A 10 -43.92 18.21 25.89
N GLY A 11 -43.87 18.61 24.62
CA GLY A 11 -43.71 17.67 23.51
C GLY A 11 -42.47 16.80 23.72
N PRO A 12 -42.44 15.57 23.17
CA PRO A 12 -41.36 14.64 23.45
C PRO A 12 -40.03 15.24 23.00
N ALA A 13 -39.22 15.66 23.97
CA ALA A 13 -37.81 15.90 23.74
C ALA A 13 -37.22 14.56 23.32
N HIS A 14 -37.05 14.38 22.01
CA HIS A 14 -36.23 13.32 21.44
C HIS A 14 -34.80 13.55 21.92
N THR A 15 -34.52 13.07 23.13
CA THR A 15 -33.18 12.93 23.67
C THR A 15 -32.51 11.85 22.84
N VAL A 16 -31.77 12.28 21.82
CA VAL A 16 -30.95 11.39 21.00
C VAL A 16 -29.99 10.69 21.95
N GLY A 17 -30.30 9.44 22.30
CA GLY A 17 -29.52 8.68 23.28
C GLY A 17 -28.07 8.50 22.80
N PRO A 18 -27.10 8.33 23.72
CA PRO A 18 -25.68 8.18 23.39
C PRO A 18 -25.41 7.09 22.33
N ALA A 19 -26.23 6.04 22.28
CA ALA A 19 -26.17 4.99 21.26
C ALA A 19 -26.51 5.47 19.83
N GLN A 20 -27.52 6.34 19.67
CA GLN A 20 -27.88 6.92 18.37
C GLN A 20 -26.80 7.89 17.87
N THR A 21 -26.22 8.67 18.78
CA THR A 21 -25.11 9.59 18.49
C THR A 21 -23.85 8.84 18.05
N GLN A 22 -23.54 7.71 18.69
CA GLN A 22 -22.37 6.89 18.36
C GLN A 22 -22.49 6.17 17.01
N SER A 23 -23.69 5.66 16.68
CA SER A 23 -23.98 5.07 15.37
C SER A 23 -23.85 6.09 14.24
N ARG A 24 -24.43 7.29 14.41
CA ARG A 24 -24.36 8.38 13.42
C ARG A 24 -22.92 8.87 13.19
N ASN A 25 -22.12 8.95 14.26
CA ASN A 25 -20.72 9.34 14.16
C ASN A 25 -19.85 8.27 13.48
N SER A 26 -20.13 6.98 13.71
CA SER A 26 -19.45 5.88 13.03
C SER A 26 -19.73 5.93 11.51
N HIS A 27 -21.00 6.10 11.14
CA HIS A 27 -21.39 6.20 9.74
C HIS A 27 -20.71 7.38 9.03
N LYS A 28 -20.76 8.58 9.61
CA LYS A 28 -20.08 9.77 9.06
C LYS A 28 -18.58 9.56 8.85
N ARG A 29 -17.89 8.94 9.81
CA ARG A 29 -16.45 8.64 9.71
C ARG A 29 -16.15 7.67 8.56
N HIS A 30 -16.98 6.65 8.40
CA HIS A 30 -16.85 5.70 7.31
C HIS A 30 -17.11 6.34 5.94
N THR A 31 -18.14 7.18 5.81
CA THR A 31 -18.41 7.91 4.57
C THR A 31 -17.26 8.85 4.21
N LEU A 32 -16.72 9.59 5.19
CA LEU A 32 -15.57 10.47 4.99
C LEU A 32 -14.32 9.69 4.56
N ALA A 33 -14.06 8.54 5.17
CA ALA A 33 -12.95 7.65 4.81
C ALA A 33 -13.03 7.22 3.33
N LEU A 34 -14.23 6.81 2.88
CA LEU A 34 -14.47 6.44 1.49
C LEU A 34 -14.32 7.64 0.54
N THR A 35 -14.85 8.81 0.89
CA THR A 35 -14.72 10.02 0.08
C THR A 35 -13.27 10.43 -0.09
N LEU A 36 -12.48 10.43 0.99
CA LEU A 36 -11.04 10.73 0.92
C LEU A 36 -10.28 9.72 0.06
N THR A 37 -10.60 8.43 0.19
CA THR A 37 -9.99 7.38 -0.62
C THR A 37 -10.32 7.58 -2.11
N PHE A 38 -11.57 7.90 -2.42
CA PHE A 38 -12.01 8.17 -3.79
C PHE A 38 -11.31 9.41 -4.37
N LEU A 39 -11.28 10.52 -3.63
CA LEU A 39 -10.58 11.74 -4.05
C LEU A 39 -9.07 11.50 -4.24
N GLY A 40 -8.43 10.81 -3.31
CA GLY A 40 -7.00 10.47 -3.43
C GLY A 40 -6.73 9.60 -4.66
N THR A 41 -7.60 8.63 -4.94
CA THR A 41 -7.51 7.78 -6.14
C THR A 41 -7.65 8.62 -7.42
N LEU A 42 -8.60 9.56 -7.46
CA LEU A 42 -8.77 10.46 -8.61
C LEU A 42 -7.53 11.34 -8.84
N VAL A 43 -6.92 11.87 -7.78
CA VAL A 43 -5.69 12.67 -7.89
C VAL A 43 -4.54 11.83 -8.45
N VAL A 44 -4.35 10.61 -7.93
CA VAL A 44 -3.31 9.68 -8.42
C VAL A 44 -3.54 9.33 -9.90
N LEU A 45 -4.76 8.96 -10.28
CA LEU A 45 -5.09 8.62 -11.66
C LEU A 45 -4.96 9.82 -12.60
N GLY A 46 -5.40 11.00 -12.16
CA GLY A 46 -5.24 12.24 -12.92
C GLY A 46 -3.77 12.58 -13.14
N THR A 47 -2.95 12.44 -12.11
CA THR A 47 -1.49 12.64 -12.20
C THR A 47 -0.85 11.64 -13.16
N TYR A 48 -1.21 10.35 -13.05
CA TYR A 48 -0.71 9.30 -13.94
C TYR A 48 -1.10 9.55 -15.40
N VAL A 49 -2.37 9.84 -15.68
CA VAL A 49 -2.84 10.15 -17.03
C VAL A 49 -2.15 11.39 -17.59
N ALA A 50 -1.96 12.43 -16.77
CA ALA A 50 -1.21 13.61 -17.18
C ALA A 50 0.24 13.27 -17.57
N VAL A 51 0.92 12.37 -16.85
CA VAL A 51 2.27 11.89 -17.21
C VAL A 51 2.24 11.18 -18.57
N LEU A 52 1.25 10.31 -18.82
CA LEU A 52 1.10 9.61 -20.09
C LEU A 52 0.85 10.56 -21.27
N LEU A 53 0.06 11.61 -21.05
CA LEU A 53 -0.31 12.58 -22.10
C LEU A 53 0.80 13.60 -22.37
N THR A 54 1.51 14.03 -21.33
CA THR A 54 2.54 15.08 -21.47
C THR A 54 3.91 14.54 -21.80
N GLN A 55 4.15 13.23 -21.58
CA GLN A 55 5.42 12.54 -21.83
C GLN A 55 6.64 13.41 -21.50
N PRO A 56 6.74 13.94 -20.26
CA PRO A 56 7.68 15.01 -19.96
C PRO A 56 9.11 14.47 -20.02
N ALA A 57 9.76 14.54 -21.18
CA ALA A 57 11.07 13.95 -21.42
C ALA A 57 12.16 14.69 -20.64
N ASN A 58 12.37 14.30 -19.39
CA ASN A 58 13.48 14.79 -18.59
C ASN A 58 14.44 13.62 -18.38
N LEU A 59 15.65 13.74 -18.95
CA LEU A 59 16.73 12.76 -18.81
C LEU A 59 17.36 12.82 -17.40
N GLY A 60 16.54 12.78 -16.34
CA GLY A 60 16.99 12.60 -14.96
C GLY A 60 17.91 13.68 -14.38
N THR A 61 18.17 14.80 -15.07
CA THR A 61 19.18 15.79 -14.64
C THR A 61 18.66 16.89 -13.73
N ASP A 62 17.35 17.15 -13.66
CA ASP A 62 16.82 18.19 -12.78
C ASP A 62 15.51 17.79 -12.10
N LEU A 63 15.41 18.12 -10.81
CA LEU A 63 14.13 18.31 -10.10
C LEU A 63 13.42 19.57 -10.66
N GLY A 64 13.31 19.68 -11.97
CA GLY A 64 12.68 20.79 -12.67
C GLY A 64 11.17 20.83 -12.42
N HIS A 65 10.52 21.88 -12.93
CA HIS A 65 9.07 22.09 -12.75
C HIS A 65 8.22 20.87 -13.14
N THR A 66 8.67 20.10 -14.14
CA THR A 66 8.06 18.88 -14.66
C THR A 66 8.04 17.72 -13.66
N THR A 67 9.17 17.42 -13.03
CA THR A 67 9.26 16.36 -12.00
C THR A 67 8.52 16.78 -10.73
N LEU A 68 8.56 18.07 -10.40
CA LEU A 68 7.97 18.62 -9.19
C LEU A 68 6.44 18.47 -9.17
N TRP A 69 5.72 18.81 -10.25
CA TRP A 69 4.26 18.68 -10.26
C TRP A 69 3.80 17.22 -10.14
N VAL A 70 4.56 16.28 -10.73
CA VAL A 70 4.28 14.84 -10.61
C VAL A 70 4.44 14.40 -9.16
N ILE A 71 5.57 14.73 -8.53
CA ILE A 71 5.83 14.40 -7.12
C ILE A 71 4.75 15.01 -6.23
N LEU A 72 4.36 16.27 -6.44
CA LEU A 72 3.30 16.92 -5.67
C LEU A 72 1.94 16.23 -5.85
N GLY A 73 1.60 15.82 -7.08
CA GLY A 73 0.37 15.10 -7.37
C GLY A 73 0.30 13.77 -6.63
N TYR A 74 1.36 12.97 -6.69
CA TYR A 74 1.45 11.70 -5.96
C TYR A 74 1.56 11.87 -4.44
N LEU A 75 2.22 12.93 -3.95
CA LEU A 75 2.27 13.28 -2.54
C LEU A 75 0.86 13.61 -2.01
N ALA A 76 0.15 14.51 -2.69
CA ALA A 76 -1.21 14.90 -2.32
C ALA A 76 -2.18 13.71 -2.39
N GLY A 77 -2.13 12.94 -3.47
CA GLY A 77 -2.92 11.72 -3.64
C GLY A 77 -2.61 10.68 -2.57
N GLY A 78 -1.33 10.46 -2.27
CA GLY A 78 -0.86 9.58 -1.20
C GLY A 78 -1.38 9.99 0.17
N ILE A 79 -1.28 11.27 0.53
CA ILE A 79 -1.79 11.79 1.81
C ILE A 79 -3.30 11.58 1.92
N LEU A 80 -4.07 11.85 0.85
CA LEU A 80 -5.52 11.62 0.82
C LEU A 80 -5.87 10.14 0.97
N LEU A 81 -5.16 9.25 0.29
CA LEU A 81 -5.34 7.81 0.41
C LEU A 81 -4.98 7.30 1.81
N ALA A 82 -3.89 7.80 2.40
CA ALA A 82 -3.51 7.47 3.77
C ALA A 82 -4.58 7.94 4.77
N ALA A 83 -5.07 9.17 4.62
CA ALA A 83 -6.13 9.73 5.46
C ALA A 83 -7.47 8.97 5.29
N GLY A 84 -7.77 8.50 4.09
CA GLY A 84 -8.96 7.70 3.81
C GLY A 84 -8.88 6.26 4.33
N THR A 85 -7.69 5.66 4.33
CA THR A 85 -7.49 4.28 4.82
C THR A 85 -7.31 4.19 6.33
N LEU A 86 -6.73 5.21 6.97
CA LEU A 86 -6.43 5.23 8.41
C LEU A 86 -7.64 4.87 9.32
N PRO A 87 -8.87 5.38 9.09
CA PRO A 87 -10.02 5.03 9.93
C PRO A 87 -10.46 3.57 9.84
N LEU A 88 -10.01 2.84 8.79
CA LEU A 88 -10.36 1.45 8.53
C LEU A 88 -9.36 0.46 9.17
N ILE A 89 -8.27 0.97 9.77
CA ILE A 89 -7.18 0.14 10.30
C ILE A 89 -7.51 -0.35 11.72
N PRO A 90 -7.31 -1.66 12.01
CA PRO A 90 -7.41 -2.17 13.37
C PRO A 90 -6.37 -1.53 14.29
N ARG A 91 -6.77 -1.03 15.46
CA ARG A 91 -5.85 -0.36 16.41
C ARG A 91 -4.70 -1.25 16.88
N SER A 92 -4.89 -2.57 16.90
CA SER A 92 -3.88 -3.54 17.33
C SER A 92 -2.63 -3.56 16.45
N ILE A 93 -2.72 -3.11 15.20
CA ILE A 93 -1.61 -3.17 14.23
C ILE A 93 -0.76 -1.90 14.21
N ILE A 94 -1.27 -0.78 14.75
CA ILE A 94 -0.60 0.53 14.70
C ILE A 94 0.83 0.48 15.25
N ALA A 95 1.07 -0.33 16.28
CA ALA A 95 2.40 -0.49 16.87
C ALA A 95 3.41 -1.21 15.95
N LEU A 96 2.96 -2.02 14.99
CA LEU A 96 3.83 -2.74 14.05
C LEU A 96 4.13 -1.93 12.78
N ILE A 97 3.28 -0.94 12.44
CA ILE A 97 3.42 -0.14 11.23
C ILE A 97 4.79 0.59 11.17
N PRO A 98 5.30 1.25 12.22
CA PRO A 98 6.61 1.90 12.18
C PRO A 98 7.77 0.94 11.91
N VAL A 99 7.71 -0.27 12.48
CA VAL A 99 8.74 -1.30 12.27
C VAL A 99 8.69 -1.81 10.82
N ALA A 100 7.49 -2.03 10.29
CA ALA A 100 7.28 -2.41 8.90
C ALA A 100 7.80 -1.33 7.93
N ILE A 101 7.52 -0.05 8.21
CA ILE A 101 8.04 1.07 7.44
C ILE A 101 9.57 1.11 7.48
N ALA A 102 10.17 1.02 8.66
CA ALA A 102 11.63 1.04 8.81
C ALA A 102 12.28 -0.11 8.02
N ALA A 103 11.72 -1.32 8.09
CA ALA A 103 12.21 -2.47 7.33
C ALA A 103 12.11 -2.24 5.81
N ASN A 104 10.97 -1.73 5.32
CA ASN A 104 10.78 -1.39 3.91
C ASN A 104 11.83 -0.40 3.42
N ILE A 105 12.06 0.68 4.17
CA ILE A 105 13.00 1.75 3.79
C ILE A 105 14.42 1.22 3.80
N VAL A 106 14.85 0.55 4.88
CA VAL A 106 16.24 0.06 4.99
C VAL A 106 16.54 -1.00 3.94
N ILE A 107 15.68 -2.01 3.80
CA ILE A 107 15.90 -3.09 2.84
C ILE A 107 15.77 -2.55 1.42
N GLY A 108 14.71 -1.79 1.14
CA GLY A 108 14.46 -1.21 -0.18
C GLY A 108 15.57 -0.28 -0.65
N HIS A 109 16.10 0.56 0.26
CA HIS A 109 17.18 1.48 -0.09
C HIS A 109 18.49 0.75 -0.34
N VAL A 110 18.84 -0.27 0.46
CA VAL A 110 20.06 -1.06 0.26
C VAL A 110 19.97 -1.85 -1.04
N ILE A 111 18.88 -2.60 -1.26
CA ILE A 111 18.74 -3.45 -2.44
C ILE A 111 18.61 -2.59 -3.70
N GLY A 112 17.74 -1.58 -3.69
CA GLY A 112 17.46 -0.74 -4.86
C GLY A 112 18.64 0.13 -5.29
N ASN A 113 19.43 0.69 -4.34
CA ASN A 113 20.46 1.68 -4.68
C ASN A 113 21.89 1.17 -4.54
N VAL A 114 22.15 0.15 -3.72
CA VAL A 114 23.52 -0.32 -3.43
C VAL A 114 23.84 -1.64 -4.12
N THR A 115 22.83 -2.48 -4.39
CA THR A 115 23.06 -3.79 -5.02
C THR A 115 22.82 -3.77 -6.52
N PRO A 116 23.52 -4.61 -7.30
CA PRO A 116 23.29 -4.74 -8.74
C PRO A 116 22.07 -5.61 -9.06
N ILE A 117 21.36 -6.12 -8.05
CA ILE A 117 20.21 -7.01 -8.23
C ILE A 117 19.05 -6.16 -8.78
N PRO A 118 18.40 -6.55 -9.89
CA PRO A 118 17.30 -5.79 -10.47
C PRO A 118 15.98 -6.09 -9.74
N LEU A 119 15.97 -5.96 -8.40
CA LEU A 119 14.82 -6.18 -7.52
C LEU A 119 14.76 -5.03 -6.49
N TYR A 120 13.65 -4.92 -5.75
CA TYR A 120 13.45 -3.82 -4.79
C TYR A 120 13.37 -4.30 -3.34
N LEU A 121 12.63 -5.37 -3.06
CA LEU A 121 12.39 -5.93 -1.72
C LEU A 121 11.85 -4.92 -0.69
N ASP A 122 11.19 -3.86 -1.19
CA ASP A 122 10.75 -2.68 -0.44
C ASP A 122 9.36 -2.82 0.19
N SER A 123 8.68 -3.92 -0.06
CA SER A 123 7.27 -4.11 0.31
C SER A 123 7.06 -5.23 1.33
N ILE A 124 8.12 -5.75 1.95
CA ILE A 124 8.04 -6.87 2.90
C ILE A 124 7.15 -6.51 4.09
N GLY A 125 7.41 -5.38 4.75
CA GLY A 125 6.59 -4.87 5.85
C GLY A 125 5.16 -4.56 5.41
N THR A 126 5.01 -3.96 4.22
CA THR A 126 3.70 -3.62 3.64
C THR A 126 2.82 -4.85 3.43
N VAL A 127 3.37 -5.90 2.82
CA VAL A 127 2.69 -7.17 2.61
C VAL A 127 2.39 -7.84 3.94
N MET A 128 3.33 -7.87 4.88
CA MET A 128 3.10 -8.44 6.21
C MET A 128 1.95 -7.75 6.95
N ILE A 129 1.90 -6.42 6.98
CA ILE A 129 0.78 -5.70 7.59
C ILE A 129 -0.54 -5.98 6.86
N GLY A 130 -0.53 -6.06 5.53
CA GLY A 130 -1.69 -6.47 4.74
C GLY A 130 -2.19 -7.87 5.13
N VAL A 131 -1.29 -8.83 5.32
CA VAL A 131 -1.63 -10.20 5.72
C VAL A 131 -2.12 -10.30 7.17
N LEU A 132 -1.61 -9.46 8.07
CA LEU A 132 -1.98 -9.47 9.49
C LEU A 132 -3.24 -8.67 9.82
N ALA A 133 -3.53 -7.60 9.06
CA ALA A 133 -4.58 -6.64 9.43
C ALA A 133 -5.49 -6.23 8.25
N GLY A 134 -5.24 -6.75 7.05
CA GLY A 134 -6.11 -6.61 5.89
C GLY A 134 -5.77 -5.47 4.93
N PRO A 135 -6.56 -5.33 3.85
CA PRO A 135 -6.20 -4.50 2.70
C PRO A 135 -5.93 -3.03 3.06
N ALA A 136 -6.79 -2.42 3.88
CA ALA A 136 -6.64 -1.02 4.26
C ALA A 136 -5.36 -0.76 5.09
N ALA A 137 -5.00 -1.69 5.98
CA ALA A 137 -3.78 -1.57 6.79
C ALA A 137 -2.52 -1.75 5.94
N GLY A 138 -2.53 -2.71 5.02
CA GLY A 138 -1.45 -2.90 4.04
C GLY A 138 -1.28 -1.67 3.15
N ALA A 139 -2.38 -1.18 2.56
CA ALA A 139 -2.36 0.01 1.70
C ALA A 139 -1.78 1.22 2.42
N PHE A 140 -2.28 1.51 3.63
CA PHE A 140 -1.78 2.61 4.45
C PHE A 140 -0.28 2.49 4.73
N THR A 141 0.19 1.28 5.10
CA THR A 141 1.60 1.03 5.39
C THR A 141 2.48 1.28 4.18
N GLY A 142 2.05 0.81 2.99
CA GLY A 142 2.78 1.05 1.74
C GLY A 142 2.87 2.53 1.39
N ILE A 143 1.75 3.26 1.50
CA ILE A 143 1.72 4.70 1.26
C ILE A 143 2.68 5.42 2.20
N ILE A 144 2.52 5.24 3.51
CA ILE A 144 3.34 5.96 4.48
C ILE A 144 4.82 5.58 4.37
N SER A 145 5.14 4.33 4.03
CA SER A 145 6.53 3.91 3.78
C SER A 145 7.16 4.76 2.67
N ASN A 146 6.50 4.85 1.52
CA ASN A 146 7.04 5.55 0.36
C ASN A 146 7.04 7.07 0.55
N LEU A 147 6.07 7.63 1.26
CA LEU A 147 6.06 9.06 1.58
C LEU A 147 7.21 9.44 2.53
N ILE A 148 7.42 8.67 3.60
CA ILE A 148 8.52 8.91 4.54
C ILE A 148 9.86 8.71 3.83
N TRP A 149 10.02 7.62 3.07
CA TRP A 149 11.24 7.38 2.30
C TRP A 149 11.51 8.52 1.31
N GLY A 150 10.46 8.94 0.61
CA GLY A 150 10.48 10.04 -0.33
C GLY A 150 11.04 11.33 0.23
N VAL A 151 10.52 11.75 1.38
CA VAL A 151 10.90 13.00 2.03
C VAL A 151 12.28 12.92 2.70
N THR A 152 12.76 11.72 3.05
CA THR A 152 13.99 11.55 3.84
C THR A 152 15.23 11.19 3.02
N LEU A 153 15.12 10.30 2.03
CA LEU A 153 16.27 9.76 1.32
C LEU A 153 16.15 9.83 -0.21
N SER A 154 14.95 9.68 -0.77
CA SER A 154 14.80 9.47 -2.22
C SER A 154 13.47 10.01 -2.76
N PRO A 155 13.39 11.30 -3.16
CA PRO A 155 12.14 11.95 -3.59
C PRO A 155 11.37 11.26 -4.70
N SER A 156 12.06 10.53 -5.59
CA SER A 156 11.46 9.76 -6.67
C SER A 156 10.47 8.70 -6.18
N VAL A 157 10.72 8.11 -5.00
CA VAL A 157 9.89 7.04 -4.42
C VAL A 157 8.45 7.50 -4.12
N ILE A 158 8.24 8.81 -3.91
CA ILE A 158 6.92 9.40 -3.68
C ILE A 158 5.95 9.03 -4.81
N ALA A 159 6.42 9.04 -6.05
CA ALA A 159 5.60 8.75 -7.23
C ALA A 159 5.09 7.30 -7.27
N PHE A 160 5.71 6.40 -6.51
CA PHE A 160 5.36 4.98 -6.45
C PHE A 160 4.48 4.63 -5.23
N SER A 161 4.07 5.62 -4.44
CA SER A 161 3.23 5.42 -3.24
C SER A 161 1.91 4.74 -3.56
N SER A 162 1.32 5.00 -4.72
CA SER A 162 0.09 4.34 -5.18
C SER A 162 0.31 2.86 -5.53
N GLY A 163 1.45 2.51 -6.11
CA GLY A 163 1.86 1.13 -6.35
C GLY A 163 2.06 0.37 -5.04
N ALA A 164 2.74 0.98 -4.06
CA ALA A 164 2.89 0.42 -2.73
C ALA A 164 1.54 0.23 -2.02
N ALA A 165 0.62 1.20 -2.17
CA ALA A 165 -0.75 1.09 -1.68
C ALA A 165 -1.46 -0.13 -2.28
N PHE A 166 -1.38 -0.27 -3.61
CA PHE A 166 -1.97 -1.38 -4.35
C PHE A 166 -1.42 -2.73 -3.87
N ILE A 167 -0.10 -2.87 -3.74
CA ILE A 167 0.54 -4.12 -3.28
C ILE A 167 0.11 -4.49 -1.86
N GLY A 168 0.10 -3.53 -0.93
CA GLY A 168 -0.36 -3.78 0.45
C GLY A 168 -1.84 -4.17 0.51
N ALA A 169 -2.67 -3.53 -0.31
CA ALA A 169 -4.07 -3.88 -0.42
C ALA A 169 -4.25 -5.28 -1.02
N ALA A 170 -3.56 -5.58 -2.11
CA ALA A 170 -3.55 -6.88 -2.79
C ALA A 170 -3.12 -8.01 -1.86
N ALA A 171 -2.08 -7.80 -1.04
CA ALA A 171 -1.68 -8.76 -0.01
C ALA A 171 -2.80 -9.05 1.00
N GLY A 172 -3.49 -8.00 1.47
CA GLY A 172 -4.63 -8.16 2.37
C GLY A 172 -5.81 -8.90 1.74
N TRP A 173 -6.10 -8.68 0.45
CA TRP A 173 -7.15 -9.43 -0.26
C TRP A 173 -6.71 -10.88 -0.51
N ALA A 174 -5.47 -11.10 -0.93
CA ALA A 174 -4.89 -12.43 -1.11
C ALA A 174 -4.96 -13.23 0.21
N ALA A 175 -4.68 -12.58 1.35
CA ALA A 175 -4.86 -13.19 2.66
C ALA A 175 -6.31 -13.63 2.92
N ARG A 176 -7.32 -12.79 2.63
CA ARG A 176 -8.75 -13.17 2.75
C ARG A 176 -9.11 -14.39 1.91
N LEU A 177 -8.55 -14.47 0.70
CA LEU A 177 -8.74 -15.57 -0.24
C LEU A 177 -7.96 -16.84 0.16
N GLY A 178 -7.14 -16.78 1.21
CA GLY A 178 -6.34 -17.91 1.68
C GLY A 178 -5.08 -18.17 0.87
N ALA A 179 -4.56 -17.16 0.14
CA ALA A 179 -3.34 -17.26 -0.65
C ALA A 179 -2.16 -17.81 0.13
N PHE A 180 -1.98 -17.33 1.36
CA PHE A 180 -0.88 -17.69 2.24
C PHE A 180 -1.08 -19.03 2.96
N ARG A 181 -2.08 -19.84 2.60
CA ARG A 181 -2.22 -21.21 3.12
C ARG A 181 -1.20 -22.16 2.51
N THR A 182 -0.77 -21.91 1.28
CA THR A 182 0.21 -22.73 0.56
C THR A 182 1.30 -21.85 -0.04
N PRO A 183 2.56 -22.33 -0.13
CA PRO A 183 3.66 -21.48 -0.59
C PRO A 183 3.50 -21.12 -2.07
N TRP A 184 3.11 -22.09 -2.89
CA TRP A 184 2.91 -21.88 -4.33
C TRP A 184 1.80 -20.87 -4.63
N PHE A 185 0.68 -20.93 -3.90
CA PHE A 185 -0.40 -19.98 -4.12
C PHE A 185 -0.01 -18.56 -3.67
N ALA A 186 0.78 -18.43 -2.59
CA ALA A 186 1.35 -17.14 -2.19
C ALA A 186 2.28 -16.57 -3.27
N VAL A 187 3.23 -17.37 -3.78
CA VAL A 187 4.13 -16.99 -4.88
C VAL A 187 3.35 -16.55 -6.11
N LEU A 188 2.37 -17.33 -6.55
CA LEU A 188 1.55 -17.04 -7.72
C LEU A 188 0.75 -15.75 -7.55
N THR A 189 0.11 -15.55 -6.38
CA THR A 189 -0.63 -14.31 -6.12
C THR A 189 0.28 -13.08 -6.05
N GLY A 190 1.50 -13.23 -5.53
CA GLY A 190 2.52 -12.19 -5.55
C GLY A 190 2.93 -11.83 -6.98
N ALA A 191 3.24 -12.84 -7.80
CA ALA A 191 3.59 -12.66 -9.21
C ALA A 191 2.48 -11.92 -9.98
N ILE A 192 1.22 -12.34 -9.79
CA ILE A 192 0.06 -11.69 -10.41
C ILE A 192 -0.11 -10.24 -9.93
N ALA A 193 0.13 -9.96 -8.65
CA ALA A 193 0.10 -8.60 -8.12
C ALA A 193 1.27 -7.74 -8.64
N GLY A 194 2.40 -8.34 -8.99
CA GLY A 194 3.54 -7.63 -9.59
C GLY A 194 3.25 -7.06 -10.98
N ILE A 195 2.41 -7.73 -11.78
CA ILE A 195 2.06 -7.28 -13.15
C ILE A 195 1.49 -5.84 -13.17
N PRO A 196 0.37 -5.54 -12.48
CA PRO A 196 -0.16 -4.18 -12.46
C PRO A 196 0.78 -3.20 -11.74
N ALA A 197 1.57 -3.64 -10.76
CA ALA A 197 2.54 -2.76 -10.10
C ALA A 197 3.61 -2.27 -11.08
N GLY A 198 4.21 -3.19 -11.85
CA GLY A 198 5.20 -2.84 -12.87
C GLY A 198 4.61 -2.06 -14.03
N ALA A 199 3.41 -2.43 -14.50
CA ALA A 199 2.74 -1.71 -15.57
C ALA A 199 2.38 -0.26 -15.20
N LEU A 200 1.97 -0.02 -13.95
CA LEU A 200 1.65 1.33 -13.46
C LEU A 200 2.91 2.15 -13.13
N GLY A 201 3.98 1.49 -12.67
CA GLY A 201 5.24 2.16 -12.34
C GLY A 201 6.05 2.56 -13.57
N ALA A 202 6.04 1.74 -14.62
CA ALA A 202 6.95 1.90 -15.75
C ALA A 202 6.82 3.22 -16.53
N PRO A 203 5.63 3.75 -16.86
CA PRO A 203 5.53 5.02 -17.57
C PRO A 203 6.06 6.19 -16.74
N VAL A 204 5.83 6.16 -15.43
CA VAL A 204 6.34 7.17 -14.51
C VAL A 204 7.87 7.07 -14.43
N ALA A 205 8.41 5.87 -14.29
CA ALA A 205 9.85 5.63 -14.31
C ALA A 205 10.49 6.09 -15.64
N ALA A 206 9.89 5.74 -16.78
CA ALA A 206 10.42 6.04 -18.11
C ALA A 206 10.41 7.55 -18.41
N TYR A 207 9.26 8.21 -18.22
CA TYR A 207 9.09 9.60 -18.64
C TYR A 207 9.63 10.58 -17.60
N VAL A 208 9.42 10.33 -16.31
CA VAL A 208 9.76 11.31 -15.26
C VAL A 208 11.18 11.13 -14.76
N PHE A 209 11.68 9.89 -14.74
CA PHE A 209 12.96 9.55 -14.11
C PHE A 209 13.97 8.90 -15.07
N GLY A 210 13.70 8.89 -16.37
CA GLY A 210 14.64 8.40 -17.39
C GLY A 210 14.88 6.88 -17.36
N GLY A 211 13.96 6.11 -16.79
CA GLY A 211 13.98 4.64 -16.83
C GLY A 211 14.90 3.95 -15.82
N GLY A 212 15.59 4.69 -14.95
CA GLY A 212 16.53 4.09 -13.99
C GLY A 212 16.49 4.76 -12.63
N LEU A 213 15.79 4.14 -11.68
CA LEU A 213 15.73 4.61 -10.28
C LEU A 213 16.60 3.81 -9.31
N GLY A 214 16.95 2.58 -9.67
CA GLY A 214 17.85 1.73 -8.88
C GLY A 214 19.09 1.33 -9.66
N ALA A 215 20.16 0.99 -8.95
CA ALA A 215 21.44 0.62 -9.57
C ALA A 215 21.29 -0.63 -10.46
N GLY A 216 20.61 -1.67 -9.98
CA GLY A 216 20.34 -2.88 -10.75
C GLY A 216 19.28 -2.69 -11.84
N THR A 217 18.15 -2.08 -11.51
CA THR A 217 17.02 -1.92 -12.44
C THR A 217 17.32 -0.93 -13.56
N GLY A 218 17.95 0.20 -13.24
CA GLY A 218 18.43 1.15 -14.24
C GLY A 218 19.52 0.57 -15.15
N GLY A 219 20.38 -0.31 -14.62
CA GLY A 219 21.34 -1.05 -15.43
C GLY A 219 20.67 -1.95 -16.47
N VAL A 220 19.61 -2.67 -16.10
CA VAL A 220 18.83 -3.49 -17.06
C VAL A 220 18.18 -2.62 -18.12
N VAL A 221 17.59 -1.47 -17.75
CA VAL A 221 17.00 -0.54 -18.75
C VAL A 221 18.07 0.00 -19.69
N ALA A 222 19.25 0.36 -19.19
CA ALA A 222 20.36 0.83 -20.02
C ALA A 222 20.84 -0.24 -21.02
N ILE A 223 20.91 -1.51 -20.59
CA ILE A 223 21.26 -2.63 -21.49
C ILE A 223 20.20 -2.80 -22.58
N LEU A 224 18.92 -2.74 -22.24
CA LEU A 224 17.83 -2.86 -23.21
C LEU A 224 17.80 -1.68 -24.20
N GLN A 225 18.09 -0.47 -23.72
CA GLN A 225 18.28 0.71 -24.56
C GLN A 225 19.47 0.57 -25.51
N ALA A 226 20.60 0.07 -25.02
CA ALA A 226 21.76 -0.23 -25.86
C ALA A 226 21.46 -1.33 -26.91
N ALA A 227 20.53 -2.23 -26.62
CA ALA A 227 20.00 -3.21 -27.57
C ALA A 227 18.97 -2.63 -28.57
N GLY A 228 18.67 -1.33 -28.50
CA GLY A 228 17.82 -0.61 -29.45
C GLY A 228 16.35 -0.48 -29.04
N LEU A 229 15.97 -0.86 -27.81
CA LEU A 229 14.59 -0.65 -27.33
C LEU A 229 14.40 0.80 -26.92
N GLU A 230 13.29 1.42 -27.34
CA GLU A 230 12.89 2.74 -26.86
C GLU A 230 12.69 2.78 -25.32
N MET A 231 12.83 3.97 -24.72
CA MET A 231 12.82 4.16 -23.26
C MET A 231 11.62 3.53 -22.56
N LEU A 232 10.42 3.76 -23.09
CA LEU A 232 9.21 3.20 -22.49
C LEU A 232 9.22 1.67 -22.55
N ASN A 233 9.61 1.08 -23.68
CA ASN A 233 9.61 -0.37 -23.87
C ASN A 233 10.69 -1.05 -23.03
N ALA A 234 11.88 -0.45 -22.95
CA ALA A 234 12.96 -0.90 -22.09
C ALA A 234 12.55 -0.87 -20.61
N THR A 235 11.96 0.25 -20.17
CA THR A 235 11.50 0.42 -18.78
C THR A 235 10.32 -0.48 -18.45
N LEU A 236 9.37 -0.67 -19.37
CA LEU A 236 8.23 -1.58 -19.20
C LEU A 236 8.69 -3.02 -19.05
N ALA A 237 9.57 -3.49 -19.95
CA ALA A 237 10.09 -4.86 -19.91
C ALA A 237 10.84 -5.11 -18.59
N GLN A 238 11.69 -4.17 -18.19
CA GLN A 238 12.40 -4.25 -16.91
C GLN A 238 11.43 -4.24 -15.73
N SER A 239 10.52 -3.26 -15.66
CA SER A 239 9.61 -3.11 -14.51
C SER A 239 8.71 -4.32 -14.35
N LEU A 240 8.13 -4.84 -15.44
CA LEU A 240 7.32 -6.05 -15.39
C LEU A 240 8.14 -7.25 -14.89
N PHE A 241 9.32 -7.47 -15.44
CA PHE A 241 10.17 -8.58 -15.04
C PHE A 241 10.55 -8.49 -13.55
N SER A 242 11.05 -7.33 -13.14
CA SER A 242 11.48 -7.07 -11.76
C SER A 242 10.32 -7.14 -10.78
N ASP A 243 9.19 -6.47 -11.04
CA ASP A 243 8.06 -6.46 -10.10
C ASP A 243 7.38 -7.82 -9.97
N ILE A 244 7.25 -8.60 -11.06
CA ILE A 244 6.70 -9.95 -10.99
C ILE A 244 7.54 -10.82 -10.05
N ILE A 245 8.87 -10.82 -10.24
CA ILE A 245 9.78 -11.63 -9.43
C ILE A 245 9.84 -11.10 -7.99
N ASP A 246 9.94 -9.79 -7.82
CA ASP A 246 10.00 -9.12 -6.52
C ASP A 246 8.77 -9.46 -5.68
N LYS A 247 7.57 -9.27 -6.23
CA LYS A 247 6.33 -9.53 -5.48
C LYS A 247 6.09 -11.01 -5.25
N ALA A 248 6.52 -11.89 -6.16
CA ALA A 248 6.52 -13.33 -5.93
C ALA A 248 7.39 -13.71 -4.71
N LEU A 249 8.61 -13.17 -4.63
CA LEU A 249 9.53 -13.40 -3.52
C LEU A 249 9.00 -12.82 -2.21
N ILE A 250 8.49 -11.59 -2.21
CA ILE A 250 7.96 -10.95 -1.00
C ILE A 250 6.75 -11.72 -0.46
N PHE A 251 5.83 -12.17 -1.32
CA PHE A 251 4.68 -12.95 -0.87
C PHE A 251 5.10 -14.34 -0.35
N ALA A 252 6.10 -14.96 -0.97
CA ALA A 252 6.68 -16.20 -0.47
C ALA A 252 7.33 -16.01 0.91
N LEU A 253 8.07 -14.92 1.09
CA LEU A 253 8.67 -14.57 2.38
C LEU A 253 7.59 -14.32 3.43
N ALA A 254 6.54 -13.58 3.09
CA ALA A 254 5.42 -13.33 3.99
C ALA A 254 4.75 -14.64 4.43
N TYR A 255 4.58 -15.60 3.51
CA TYR A 255 4.11 -16.94 3.83
C TYR A 255 5.00 -17.65 4.88
N VAL A 256 6.32 -17.60 4.72
CA VAL A 256 7.26 -18.20 5.68
C VAL A 256 7.16 -17.51 7.03
N VAL A 257 7.19 -16.17 7.05
CA VAL A 257 7.17 -15.36 8.28
C VAL A 257 5.90 -15.62 9.08
N VAL A 258 4.73 -15.63 8.43
CA VAL A 258 3.44 -15.91 9.09
C VAL A 258 3.44 -17.28 9.79
N ARG A 259 4.13 -18.28 9.24
CA ARG A 259 4.23 -19.62 9.84
C ARG A 259 5.25 -19.72 10.97
N THR A 260 6.27 -18.85 10.96
CA THR A 260 7.28 -18.80 12.03
C THR A 260 6.84 -17.96 13.23
N LEU A 261 5.82 -17.10 13.08
CA LEU A 261 5.36 -16.24 14.16
C LEU A 261 4.75 -17.06 15.32
N PRO A 262 5.06 -16.72 16.58
CA PRO A 262 4.43 -17.32 17.74
C PRO A 262 2.90 -17.12 17.74
N ARG A 263 2.14 -18.15 18.14
CA ARG A 263 0.66 -18.10 18.19
C ARG A 263 0.12 -16.90 18.96
N ARG A 264 0.77 -16.53 20.09
CA ARG A 264 0.44 -15.33 20.86
C ARG A 264 0.38 -14.02 20.04
N ILE A 265 1.18 -13.91 18.98
CA ILE A 265 1.17 -12.74 18.08
C ILE A 265 0.03 -12.88 17.08
N LEU A 266 -0.13 -14.06 16.48
CA LEU A 266 -1.19 -14.34 15.50
C LEU A 266 -2.60 -14.19 16.10
N ASP A 267 -2.81 -14.69 17.32
CA ASP A 267 -4.09 -14.60 18.06
C ASP A 267 -4.49 -13.14 18.36
N ARG A 268 -3.51 -12.22 18.40
CA ARG A 268 -3.77 -10.77 18.54
C ARG A 268 -4.34 -10.15 17.26
N TYR A 269 -4.24 -10.84 16.14
CA TYR A 269 -4.62 -10.40 14.81
C TYR A 269 -5.59 -11.40 14.17
N PRO A 270 -6.91 -11.28 14.42
CA PRO A 270 -7.92 -12.21 13.92
C PRO A 270 -7.90 -12.40 12.40
N PHE A 271 -7.42 -11.41 11.65
CA PHE A 271 -7.33 -11.49 10.20
C PHE A 271 -6.37 -12.58 9.69
N THR A 272 -5.41 -13.00 10.53
CA THR A 272 -4.47 -14.09 10.20
C THR A 272 -5.16 -15.44 10.03
N ASP A 273 -6.38 -15.61 10.54
CA ASP A 273 -7.17 -16.84 10.41
C ASP A 273 -7.45 -17.22 8.95
N HIS A 274 -7.49 -16.24 8.05
CA HIS A 274 -7.65 -16.50 6.62
C HIS A 274 -6.40 -17.17 6.02
N SER A 275 -5.23 -16.84 6.55
CA SER A 275 -3.91 -17.27 6.06
C SER A 275 -3.42 -18.58 6.68
N LEU A 276 -3.96 -18.99 7.83
CA LEU A 276 -3.54 -20.21 8.54
C LEU A 276 -4.37 -21.46 8.13
N SER A 277 -3.73 -22.63 8.13
CA SER A 277 -4.40 -23.92 7.89
C SER A 277 -5.12 -24.44 9.13
N ARG A 278 -6.20 -25.23 8.98
CA ARG A 278 -6.94 -25.85 10.11
C ARG A 278 -6.05 -26.65 11.07
N ARG A 279 -4.96 -27.30 10.59
CA ARG A 279 -4.00 -28.03 11.44
C ARG A 279 -3.17 -27.12 12.35
N SER A 280 -2.91 -25.89 11.93
CA SER A 280 -2.17 -24.91 12.72
C SER A 280 -2.97 -24.39 13.94
N ARG A 281 -4.28 -24.70 14.00
CA ARG A 281 -5.22 -24.29 15.05
C ARG A 281 -5.36 -25.28 16.21
N ALA A 282 -4.77 -26.48 16.13
CA ALA A 282 -4.86 -27.44 17.23
C ALA A 282 -4.18 -26.84 18.47
N PRO A 283 -4.86 -26.71 19.62
CA PRO A 283 -4.19 -26.37 20.88
C PRO A 283 -3.00 -27.30 21.03
N VAL A 284 -1.85 -26.78 21.47
CA VAL A 284 -0.79 -27.67 21.94
C VAL A 284 -1.44 -28.45 23.08
N GLY A 285 -1.71 -29.73 22.82
CA GLY A 285 -2.37 -30.59 23.77
C GLY A 285 -1.57 -30.58 25.07
N VAL A 286 -2.29 -30.32 26.15
CA VAL A 286 -1.97 -30.83 27.48
C VAL A 286 -1.74 -32.33 27.30
N GLY A 287 -0.48 -32.74 27.40
CA GLY A 287 -0.03 -34.12 27.48
C GLY A 287 0.83 -34.24 28.73
#